data_AF-A0A9R1R3X6-F1
#
_entry.id   AF-A0A9R1R3X6-F1
#
_cell.length_a   1.000
_cell.length_b   1.000
_cell.length_c   1.000
_cell.angle_alpha   90.00
_cell.angle_beta   90.00
_cell.angle_gamma   90.00
#
_symmetry.space_group_name_H-M   'P 1'
#
loop_
_entity.id
_entity.type
_entity.pdbx_description
1 polymer ?
#
loop_
_entity_poly.entity_id
_entity_poly.type
_entity_poly.pdbx_seq_one_letter_code
_entity_poly.pdbx_strand_id
1 'polypeptide(L)'
;MWADPVLPGLLLKNLPYGETFFGHPTGRATDGRLVLDFIAEALGLPSMPLYLARGSNFSAGVNFAVVGAPALNLTYLQGLNLTVNPPINSSLHDQLVWFQKLKPSLCNGQGTDCFGSSLFVMGEFGGNDYISFLLSNRTVEQARPYVPQIVDSISRGLEILVYFCMDLVGLKDV
;
A
#
# COMPACT_ATOMS: atom_id res chain seq x y z
N MET A 1 -20.11 -7.60 -4.22
CA MET A 1 -19.64 -8.77 -3.47
C MET A 1 -18.13 -8.88 -3.61
N TRP A 2 -17.33 -8.20 -2.78
CA TRP A 2 -15.86 -8.17 -2.90
C TRP A 2 -15.26 -9.57 -2.64
N ALA A 3 -14.20 -9.93 -3.36
CA ALA A 3 -13.39 -11.11 -3.07
C ALA A 3 -12.30 -10.66 -2.09
N ASP A 4 -12.13 -11.39 -0.98
CA ASP A 4 -11.24 -11.05 0.12
C ASP A 4 -9.79 -11.50 -0.14
N PRO A 5 -8.81 -10.59 -0.20
CA PRO A 5 -7.41 -10.93 0.02
C PRO A 5 -6.93 -10.57 1.44
N VAL A 6 -7.82 -10.12 2.32
CA VAL A 6 -7.42 -9.69 3.67
C VAL A 6 -7.60 -10.85 4.65
N LEU A 7 -6.48 -11.43 5.08
CA LEU A 7 -6.31 -12.23 6.31
C LEU A 7 -7.59 -12.93 6.84
N PRO A 8 -7.94 -14.17 6.43
CA PRO A 8 -8.97 -14.98 7.09
C PRO A 8 -8.76 -14.99 8.61
N GLY A 9 -9.66 -14.31 9.34
CA GLY A 9 -9.58 -14.12 10.79
C GLY A 9 -9.46 -12.65 11.24
N LEU A 10 -8.99 -11.74 10.38
CA LEU A 10 -9.01 -10.30 10.66
C LEU A 10 -10.40 -9.76 10.30
N LEU A 11 -11.28 -9.67 11.31
CA LEU A 11 -12.66 -9.21 11.15
C LEU A 11 -12.77 -7.69 10.95
N LEU A 12 -11.95 -7.10 10.07
CA LEU A 12 -11.99 -5.66 9.75
C LEU A 12 -13.32 -5.20 9.15
N LYS A 13 -14.14 -6.16 8.71
CA LYS A 13 -15.51 -5.97 8.22
C LYS A 13 -16.57 -6.02 9.32
N ASN A 14 -16.18 -6.18 10.58
CA ASN A 14 -17.07 -6.16 11.72
C ASN A 14 -16.72 -4.99 12.63
N LEU A 15 -17.60 -4.66 13.57
CA LEU A 15 -17.26 -3.80 14.70
C LEU A 15 -16.14 -4.47 15.52
N PRO A 16 -15.23 -3.70 16.15
CA PRO A 16 -15.29 -2.24 16.35
C PRO A 16 -14.70 -1.39 15.20
N TYR A 17 -14.25 -1.99 14.09
CA TYR A 17 -13.57 -1.25 13.03
C TYR A 17 -14.52 -0.26 12.34
N GLY A 18 -14.25 1.05 12.41
CA GLY A 18 -15.12 2.14 11.94
C GLY A 18 -16.26 2.57 12.87
N GLU A 19 -16.39 1.99 14.07
CA GLU A 19 -17.47 2.29 15.02
C GLU A 19 -17.55 3.77 15.43
N THR A 20 -16.43 4.37 15.82
CA THR A 20 -16.37 5.69 16.46
C THR A 20 -16.64 6.84 15.48
N PHE A 21 -16.17 6.75 14.23
CA PHE A 21 -16.28 7.86 13.26
C PHE A 21 -17.27 7.59 12.13
N PHE A 22 -17.25 6.38 11.56
CA PHE A 22 -18.08 6.04 10.40
C PHE A 22 -19.43 5.44 10.82
N GLY A 23 -19.53 4.90 12.03
CA GLY A 23 -20.73 4.21 12.53
C GLY A 23 -21.01 2.86 11.84
N HIS A 24 -20.08 2.38 11.01
CA HIS A 24 -20.18 1.10 10.32
C HIS A 24 -18.79 0.53 9.97
N PRO A 25 -18.68 -0.78 9.73
CA PRO A 25 -17.45 -1.38 9.25
C PRO A 25 -16.95 -0.80 7.94
N THR A 26 -15.67 -0.42 7.92
CA THR A 26 -15.00 0.17 6.74
C THR A 26 -13.95 -0.74 6.13
N GLY A 27 -13.54 -1.81 6.81
CA GLY A 27 -12.39 -2.62 6.41
C GLY A 27 -11.04 -2.02 6.79
N ARG A 28 -11.00 -0.86 7.47
CA ARG A 28 -9.77 -0.23 7.97
C ARG A 28 -9.41 -0.81 9.34
N ALA A 29 -8.11 -0.94 9.63
CA ALA A 29 -7.62 -1.47 10.91
C ALA A 29 -7.66 -0.42 12.06
N THR A 30 -8.80 0.26 12.20
CA THR A 30 -9.07 1.29 13.21
C THR A 30 -10.58 1.39 13.44
N ASP A 31 -11.00 1.84 14.62
CA ASP A 31 -12.38 2.18 14.95
C ASP A 31 -12.86 3.50 14.31
N GLY A 32 -11.99 4.22 13.58
CA GLY A 32 -12.35 5.47 12.94
C GLY A 32 -11.42 5.84 11.80
N ARG A 33 -10.92 7.08 11.82
CA ARG A 33 -10.07 7.65 10.77
C ARG A 33 -8.63 7.15 10.89
N LEU A 34 -7.99 6.95 9.74
CA LEU A 34 -6.56 6.75 9.59
C LEU A 34 -5.84 8.12 9.59
N VAL A 35 -4.53 8.11 9.85
CA VAL A 35 -3.67 9.31 9.73
C VAL A 35 -3.85 10.00 8.37
N LEU A 36 -4.03 9.22 7.29
CA LEU A 36 -4.28 9.74 5.94
C LEU A 36 -5.55 10.59 5.83
N ASP A 37 -6.61 10.26 6.57
CA ASP A 37 -7.85 11.04 6.52
C ASP A 37 -7.65 12.40 7.18
N PHE A 38 -6.90 12.45 8.27
CA PHE A 38 -6.57 13.71 8.95
C PHE A 38 -5.68 14.61 8.08
N ILE A 39 -4.71 14.04 7.36
CA ILE A 39 -3.88 14.78 6.39
C ILE A 39 -4.76 15.33 5.26
N ALA A 40 -5.64 14.49 4.70
CA ALA A 40 -6.54 14.91 3.63
C ALA A 40 -7.46 16.06 4.09
N GLU A 41 -8.08 15.92 5.27
CA GLU A 41 -8.93 16.95 5.87
C GLU A 41 -8.19 18.26 6.11
N ALA A 42 -6.98 18.21 6.67
CA ALA A 42 -6.16 19.39 6.94
C ALA A 42 -5.77 20.16 5.65
N LEU A 43 -5.65 19.44 4.53
CA LEU A 43 -5.33 20.00 3.22
C LEU A 43 -6.58 20.32 2.38
N GLY A 44 -7.79 20.08 2.90
CA GLY A 44 -9.04 20.26 2.15
C GLY A 44 -9.23 19.27 1.00
N LEU A 45 -8.54 18.12 1.03
CA LEU A 45 -8.65 17.05 0.04
C LEU A 45 -9.83 16.12 0.38
N PRO A 46 -10.51 15.55 -0.65
CA PRO A 46 -11.59 14.61 -0.43
C PRO A 46 -11.09 13.26 0.12
N SER A 47 -11.99 12.51 0.77
CA SER A 47 -11.69 11.14 1.20
C SER A 47 -11.42 10.23 0.00
N MET A 48 -10.35 9.45 0.08
CA MET A 48 -9.90 8.57 -0.99
C MET A 48 -10.49 7.15 -0.84
N PRO A 49 -11.13 6.60 -1.89
CA PRO A 49 -11.57 5.22 -1.88
C PRO A 49 -10.39 4.24 -1.95
N LEU A 50 -10.61 3.01 -1.47
CA LEU A 50 -9.64 1.92 -1.56
C LEU A 50 -9.55 1.41 -3.00
N TYR A 51 -8.35 1.13 -3.50
CA TYR A 51 -8.12 0.61 -4.85
C TYR A 51 -8.89 -0.70 -5.12
N LEU A 52 -8.97 -1.57 -4.10
CA LEU A 52 -9.67 -2.85 -4.20
C LEU A 52 -11.19 -2.75 -4.01
N ALA A 53 -11.73 -1.57 -3.71
CA ALA A 53 -13.17 -1.37 -3.55
C ALA A 53 -13.86 -1.34 -4.93
N ARG A 54 -14.87 -2.21 -5.11
CA ARG A 54 -15.62 -2.30 -6.38
C ARG A 54 -16.45 -1.04 -6.65
N GLY A 55 -16.45 -0.60 -7.90
CA GLY A 55 -17.29 0.52 -8.37
C GLY A 55 -16.82 1.90 -7.91
N SER A 56 -15.57 2.00 -7.44
CA SER A 56 -15.01 3.25 -6.94
C SER A 56 -14.64 4.20 -8.08
N ASN A 57 -14.88 5.49 -7.86
CA ASN A 57 -14.35 6.56 -8.70
C ASN A 57 -13.03 7.08 -8.09
N PHE A 58 -11.93 6.98 -8.84
CA PHE A 58 -10.60 7.38 -8.40
C PHE A 58 -10.19 8.80 -8.86
N SER A 59 -11.10 9.56 -9.47
CA SER A 59 -10.81 10.89 -10.03
C SER A 59 -10.28 11.90 -9.01
N ALA A 60 -10.57 11.68 -7.72
CA ALA A 60 -10.21 12.57 -6.63
C ALA A 60 -9.09 12.01 -5.73
N GLY A 61 -8.50 10.87 -6.12
CA GLY A 61 -7.50 10.15 -5.33
C GLY A 61 -7.88 8.70 -5.10
N VAL A 62 -6.90 7.91 -4.63
CA VAL A 62 -7.02 6.47 -4.46
C VAL A 62 -6.05 5.99 -3.38
N ASN A 63 -6.49 5.04 -2.56
CA ASN A 63 -5.66 4.41 -1.54
C ASN A 63 -5.33 2.96 -1.93
N PHE A 64 -4.06 2.68 -2.22
CA PHE A 64 -3.58 1.34 -2.59
C PHE A 64 -3.17 0.48 -1.38
N ALA A 65 -3.14 1.06 -0.17
CA ALA A 65 -2.64 0.38 1.01
C ALA A 65 -3.51 -0.83 1.38
N VAL A 66 -2.84 -1.93 1.68
CA VAL A 66 -3.46 -3.16 2.17
C VAL A 66 -2.85 -3.52 3.51
N VAL A 67 -3.70 -3.77 4.51
CA VAL A 67 -3.26 -4.24 5.82
C VAL A 67 -2.45 -5.53 5.70
N GLY A 68 -1.33 -5.62 6.43
CA GLY A 68 -0.46 -6.79 6.38
C GLY A 68 0.47 -6.85 5.17
N ALA A 69 0.43 -5.86 4.27
CA ALA A 69 1.33 -5.82 3.12
C ALA A 69 2.81 -5.75 3.55
N PRO A 70 3.66 -6.69 3.08
CA PRO A 70 5.11 -6.63 3.28
C PRO A 70 5.80 -5.71 2.25
N ALA A 71 7.03 -5.31 2.54
CA ALA A 71 7.92 -4.67 1.58
C ALA A 71 8.43 -5.68 0.53
N LEU A 72 8.70 -6.91 0.95
CA LEU A 72 9.17 -8.00 0.11
C LEU A 72 7.98 -8.74 -0.53
N ASN A 73 8.15 -9.25 -1.75
CA ASN A 73 7.06 -9.96 -2.43
C ASN A 73 6.80 -11.35 -1.80
N LEU A 74 5.58 -11.86 -2.01
CA LEU A 74 5.16 -13.15 -1.45
C LEU A 74 6.09 -14.30 -1.82
N THR A 75 6.49 -14.38 -3.10
CA THR A 75 7.36 -15.44 -3.61
C THR A 75 8.72 -15.47 -2.91
N TYR A 76 9.29 -14.30 -2.62
CA TYR A 76 10.56 -14.17 -1.89
C TYR A 76 10.41 -14.66 -0.45
N LEU A 77 9.37 -14.22 0.26
CA LEU A 77 9.10 -14.66 1.63
C LEU A 77 8.86 -16.17 1.71
N GLN A 78 8.12 -16.74 0.76
CA GLN A 78 7.92 -18.19 0.66
C GLN A 78 9.23 -18.94 0.38
N GLY A 79 10.11 -18.39 -0.47
CA GLY A 79 11.43 -18.95 -0.73
C GLY A 79 12.35 -18.99 0.51
N LEU A 80 12.09 -18.14 1.50
CA LEU A 80 12.75 -18.17 2.81
C LEU A 80 12.11 -19.15 3.81
N ASN A 81 11.13 -19.95 3.37
CA ASN A 81 10.30 -20.81 4.20
C ASN A 81 9.58 -20.04 5.31
N LEU A 82 9.14 -18.80 5.03
CA LEU A 82 8.32 -18.03 5.94
C LEU A 82 6.84 -18.30 5.67
N THR A 83 6.09 -18.45 6.75
CA THR A 83 4.64 -18.56 6.74
C THR A 83 4.06 -17.17 6.53
N VAL A 84 3.57 -16.92 5.31
CA VAL A 84 2.73 -15.77 4.99
C VAL A 84 1.31 -16.31 4.90
N ASN A 85 0.58 -16.25 6.01
CA ASN A 85 -0.78 -16.78 6.09
C ASN A 85 -1.80 -15.69 6.45
N PRO A 86 -2.79 -15.47 5.57
CA PRO A 86 -2.89 -15.93 4.19
C PRO A 86 -1.76 -15.39 3.31
N PRO A 87 -1.57 -16.00 2.13
CA PRO A 87 -0.74 -15.40 1.10
C PRO A 87 -1.28 -14.02 0.72
N ILE A 88 -0.46 -12.99 0.90
CA ILE A 88 -0.79 -11.61 0.56
C ILE A 88 -0.06 -11.22 -0.73
N ASN A 89 -0.79 -11.19 -1.85
CA ASN A 89 -0.31 -10.66 -3.15
C ASN A 89 -0.57 -9.15 -3.24
N SER A 90 -0.11 -8.41 -2.23
CA SER A 90 -0.27 -6.96 -2.14
C SER A 90 0.94 -6.30 -1.50
N SER A 91 2.12 -6.87 -1.74
CA SER A 91 3.40 -6.28 -1.30
C SER A 91 3.56 -4.85 -1.84
N LEU A 92 4.56 -4.12 -1.34
CA LEU A 92 4.91 -2.81 -1.88
C LEU A 92 5.02 -2.84 -3.41
N HIS A 93 5.68 -3.86 -3.96
CA HIS A 93 5.81 -4.03 -5.41
C HIS A 93 4.45 -4.18 -6.10
N ASP A 94 3.55 -5.00 -5.56
CA ASP A 94 2.21 -5.21 -6.14
C ASP A 94 1.39 -3.92 -6.13
N GLN A 95 1.48 -3.14 -5.04
CA GLN A 95 0.80 -1.83 -4.93
C GLN A 95 1.36 -0.82 -5.94
N LEU A 96 2.67 -0.81 -6.19
CA LEU A 96 3.27 0.02 -7.24
C LEU A 96 2.83 -0.42 -8.65
N VAL A 97 2.72 -1.73 -8.90
CA VAL A 97 2.17 -2.27 -10.16
C VAL A 97 0.70 -1.86 -10.34
N TRP A 98 -0.10 -1.85 -9.27
CA TRP A 98 -1.48 -1.35 -9.32
C TRP A 98 -1.55 0.13 -9.64
N PHE A 99 -0.69 0.93 -9.01
CA PHE A 99 -0.57 2.35 -9.33
C PHE A 99 -0.20 2.57 -10.80
N GLN A 100 0.83 1.88 -11.31
CA GLN A 100 1.23 1.96 -12.72
C GLN A 100 0.07 1.62 -13.68
N LYS A 101 -0.72 0.59 -13.36
CA LYS A 101 -1.89 0.20 -14.16
C LYS A 101 -2.99 1.26 -14.14
N LEU A 102 -3.21 1.91 -13.00
CA LEU A 102 -4.24 2.92 -12.84
C LEU A 102 -3.80 4.29 -13.39
N LYS A 103 -2.49 4.59 -13.39
CA LYS A 103 -1.87 5.87 -13.79
C LYS A 103 -2.51 6.47 -15.06
N PRO A 104 -2.67 5.75 -16.19
CA PRO A 104 -3.21 6.34 -17.41
C PRO A 104 -4.66 6.85 -17.25
N SER A 105 -5.47 6.17 -16.44
CA SER A 105 -6.86 6.56 -16.19
C SER A 105 -6.98 7.76 -15.26
N LEU A 106 -6.02 7.97 -14.35
CA LEU A 106 -5.99 9.13 -13.46
C LEU A 106 -5.64 10.41 -14.23
N CYS A 107 -4.80 10.28 -15.25
CA CYS A 107 -4.34 11.42 -16.03
C CYS A 107 -5.28 11.81 -17.16
N ASN A 108 -6.36 11.06 -17.43
CA ASN A 108 -7.31 11.34 -18.52
C ASN A 108 -6.63 11.61 -19.89
N GLY A 109 -5.48 10.99 -20.15
CA GLY A 109 -4.68 11.23 -21.36
C GLY A 109 -3.88 12.55 -21.37
N GLN A 110 -3.92 13.36 -20.30
CA GLN A 110 -2.89 14.35 -20.03
C GLN A 110 -1.58 13.59 -19.82
N GLY A 111 -0.49 14.07 -20.42
CA GLY A 111 0.77 13.35 -20.50
C GLY A 111 1.46 13.19 -19.14
N THR A 112 2.78 13.18 -19.16
CA THR A 112 3.62 12.78 -18.03
C THR A 112 3.53 13.67 -16.77
N ASP A 113 3.00 14.89 -16.88
CA ASP A 113 2.98 15.91 -15.80
C ASP A 113 1.63 15.99 -15.02
N CYS A 114 0.73 15.01 -15.18
CA CYS A 114 -0.58 15.02 -14.52
C CYS A 114 -0.55 14.97 -12.98
N PHE A 115 0.59 14.65 -12.37
CA PHE A 115 0.74 14.53 -10.91
C PHE A 115 1.46 15.70 -10.25
N GLY A 116 1.81 16.77 -10.97
CA GLY A 116 2.58 17.90 -10.42
C GLY A 116 1.94 18.62 -9.22
N SER A 117 0.62 18.47 -9.04
CA SER A 117 -0.14 18.99 -7.89
C SER A 117 -0.69 17.90 -6.96
N SER A 118 -0.27 16.66 -7.15
CA SER A 118 -0.74 15.51 -6.36
C SER A 118 0.10 15.31 -5.09
N LEU A 119 -0.56 14.86 -4.02
CA LEU A 119 0.10 14.40 -2.81
C LEU A 119 0.24 12.87 -2.84
N PHE A 120 1.46 12.39 -2.70
CA PHE A 120 1.75 10.98 -2.51
C PHE A 120 2.14 10.71 -1.07
N VAL A 121 1.47 9.74 -0.46
CA VAL A 121 1.84 9.24 0.88
C VAL A 121 2.15 7.76 0.75
N MET A 122 3.42 7.43 0.96
CA MET A 122 3.87 6.05 1.07
C MET A 122 3.85 5.65 2.55
N GLY A 123 3.01 4.68 2.89
CA GLY A 123 2.84 4.20 4.26
C GLY A 123 4.05 3.45 4.79
N GLU A 124 3.97 3.05 6.06
CA GLU A 124 5.00 2.21 6.69
C GLU A 124 5.02 0.81 6.05
N PHE A 125 6.21 0.40 5.63
CA PHE A 125 6.52 -0.93 5.15
C PHE A 125 7.73 -1.46 5.95
N GLY A 126 7.81 -2.78 6.09
CA GLY A 126 8.87 -3.46 6.83
C GLY A 126 8.39 -4.17 8.09
N GLY A 127 7.43 -3.60 8.83
CA GLY A 127 6.88 -4.24 10.03
C GLY A 127 6.29 -5.62 9.75
N ASN A 128 5.52 -5.75 8.66
CA ASN A 128 4.90 -7.03 8.26
C ASN A 128 5.92 -8.08 7.79
N ASP A 129 7.06 -7.64 7.24
CA ASP A 129 8.16 -8.53 6.89
C ASP A 129 8.71 -9.20 8.16
N TYR A 130 9.01 -8.42 9.20
CA TYR A 130 9.48 -8.97 10.49
C TYR A 130 8.42 -9.82 11.19
N ILE A 131 7.15 -9.44 11.13
CA ILE A 131 6.05 -10.27 11.65
C ILE A 131 6.04 -11.64 10.96
N SER A 132 6.29 -11.70 9.65
CA SER A 132 6.36 -12.97 8.91
C SER A 132 7.51 -13.87 9.41
N PHE A 133 8.65 -13.30 9.80
CA PHE A 133 9.73 -14.04 10.47
C PHE A 133 9.27 -14.60 11.82
N LEU A 134 8.70 -13.75 12.67
CA LEU A 134 8.29 -14.14 14.03
C LEU A 134 7.20 -15.21 14.03
N LEU A 135 6.18 -15.07 13.17
CA LEU A 135 5.12 -16.07 13.00
C LEU A 135 5.64 -17.41 12.45
N SER A 136 6.82 -17.38 11.80
CA SER A 136 7.53 -18.58 11.33
C SER A 136 8.49 -19.15 12.38
N ASN A 137 8.32 -18.79 13.65
CA ASN A 137 9.14 -19.22 14.77
C ASN A 137 10.65 -18.89 14.59
N ARG A 138 10.93 -17.79 13.89
CA ARG A 138 12.29 -17.23 13.75
C ARG A 138 12.54 -16.21 14.86
N THR A 139 13.79 -16.10 15.30
CA THR A 139 14.19 -15.07 16.28
C THR A 139 14.48 -13.73 15.60
N VAL A 140 14.57 -12.65 16.38
CA VAL A 140 14.98 -11.33 15.90
C VAL A 140 16.38 -11.38 15.28
N GLU A 141 17.30 -12.16 15.85
CA GLU A 141 18.66 -12.36 15.36
C GLU A 141 18.66 -13.04 13.99
N GLN A 142 17.70 -13.94 13.73
CA GLN A 142 17.54 -14.61 12.44
C GLN A 142 16.88 -13.71 11.39
N ALA A 143 16.08 -12.73 11.81
CA ALA A 143 15.47 -11.73 10.92
C ALA A 143 16.42 -10.56 10.60
N ARG A 144 17.33 -10.21 11.51
CA ARG A 144 18.27 -9.07 11.38
C ARG A 144 19.08 -9.05 10.07
N PRO A 145 19.57 -10.19 9.52
CA PRO A 145 20.29 -10.19 8.26
C PRO A 145 19.48 -9.72 7.04
N TYR A 146 18.15 -9.66 7.15
CA TYR A 146 17.25 -9.24 6.07
C TYR A 146 16.91 -7.74 6.09
N VAL A 147 17.37 -7.00 7.11
CA VAL A 147 17.18 -5.54 7.21
C VAL A 147 17.64 -4.84 5.92
N PRO A 148 18.84 -5.11 5.35
CA PRO A 148 19.28 -4.43 4.14
C PRO A 148 18.31 -4.64 2.96
N GLN A 149 17.80 -5.86 2.76
CA GLN A 149 16.91 -6.21 1.67
C GLN A 149 15.53 -5.54 1.81
N ILE A 150 15.01 -5.45 3.04
CA ILE A 150 13.74 -4.77 3.33
C ILE A 150 13.88 -3.27 3.05
N VAL A 151 14.94 -2.64 3.60
CA VAL A 151 15.22 -1.20 3.39
C VAL A 151 15.42 -0.90 1.91
N ASP A 152 16.17 -1.74 1.20
CA ASP A 152 16.42 -1.62 -0.23
C ASP A 152 15.13 -1.78 -1.07
N SER A 153 14.20 -2.66 -0.68
CA SER A 153 12.88 -2.75 -1.31
C SER A 153 12.07 -1.46 -1.13
N ILE A 154 12.08 -0.88 0.07
CA ILE A 154 11.37 0.36 0.38
C ILE A 154 11.99 1.52 -0.39
N SER A 155 13.32 1.66 -0.37
CA SER A 155 14.05 2.71 -1.08
C SER A 155 13.76 2.68 -2.59
N ARG A 156 13.83 1.50 -3.22
CA ARG A 156 13.46 1.36 -4.63
C ARG A 156 12.00 1.71 -4.90
N GLY A 157 11.09 1.33 -4.02
CA GLY A 157 9.68 1.68 -4.16
C GLY A 157 9.46 3.19 -4.15
N LEU A 158 10.17 3.91 -3.27
CA LEU A 158 10.18 5.36 -3.23
C LEU A 158 10.77 5.96 -4.52
N GLU A 159 11.92 5.47 -4.97
CA GLU A 159 12.54 5.91 -6.23
C GLU A 159 11.58 5.75 -7.40
N ILE A 160 10.96 4.58 -7.54
CA ILE A 160 9.97 4.30 -8.59
C ILE A 160 8.82 5.31 -8.53
N LEU A 161 8.31 5.61 -7.34
CA LEU A 161 7.25 6.59 -7.16
C LEU A 161 7.69 7.99 -7.60
N VAL A 162 8.88 8.43 -7.16
CA VAL A 162 9.47 9.71 -7.57
C VAL A 162 9.65 9.77 -9.08
N TYR A 163 10.19 8.73 -9.71
CA TYR A 163 10.32 8.65 -11.16
C TYR A 163 8.97 8.80 -11.86
N PHE A 164 7.91 8.13 -11.38
CA PHE A 164 6.59 8.25 -12.00
C PHE A 164 5.91 9.59 -11.80
N CYS A 165 6.27 10.34 -10.76
CA CYS A 165 5.73 11.66 -10.49
C CYS A 165 6.50 12.76 -11.23
N MET A 166 7.79 12.53 -11.49
CA MET A 166 8.69 13.54 -12.02
C MET A 166 8.97 13.43 -13.51
N ASP A 167 8.58 12.34 -14.20
CA ASP A 167 8.78 12.03 -15.63
C ASP A 167 9.55 13.17 -16.35
N LEU A 168 10.87 13.18 -16.14
CA LEU A 168 11.75 14.25 -16.58
C LEU A 168 11.53 14.48 -18.07
N VAL A 169 11.13 15.70 -18.42
CA VAL A 169 11.24 16.22 -19.80
C VAL A 169 12.62 15.80 -20.31
N GLY A 170 12.62 15.04 -21.41
CA GLY A 170 13.76 14.20 -21.78
C GLY A 170 15.11 14.92 -21.81
N LEU A 171 16.12 14.21 -21.31
CA LEU A 171 17.47 14.30 -21.86
C LEU A 171 17.79 12.92 -22.44
N LYS A 172 17.31 12.72 -23.68
CA LYS A 172 18.12 11.99 -24.65
C LYS A 172 19.25 12.94 -25.07
N ASP A 173 20.44 12.36 -25.23
CA ASP A 173 21.65 12.91 -25.84
C ASP A 173 22.50 13.84 -24.94
N VAL A 174 23.55 13.29 -24.29
CA VAL A 174 24.96 13.27 -24.76
C VAL A 174 25.66 12.04 -24.20
#